data_AF-A0AAU8MNX8-F1
#
_entry.id   AF-A0AAU8MNX8-F1
#
_cell.length_a   1.000
_cell.length_b   1.000
_cell.length_c   1.000
_cell.angle_alpha   90.00
_cell.angle_beta   90.00
_cell.angle_gamma   90.00
#
_symmetry.space_group_name_H-M   'P 1'
#
loop_
_entity.id
_entity.type
_entity.pdbx_description
1 polymer ?
#
loop_
_entity_poly.entity_id
_entity_poly.type
_entity_poly.pdbx_seq_one_letter_code
_entity_poly.pdbx_strand_id
1 'polypeptide(L)'
;MELLTLEHFASHVNETYSAQLNDGEVPFVLVEARALSTRPQQAMRMPFSLLFRNGSSFLFPQQTYLMRHDSIGEIGIFLVPVAREREGFLYQAIFN
;
A
#
# COMPACT_ATOMS: atom_id res chain seq x y z
N MET A 1 -19.49 0.89 3.84
CA MET A 1 -18.04 0.79 3.55
C MET A 1 -17.37 0.40 4.84
N GLU A 2 -16.67 -0.73 4.85
CA GLU A 2 -15.92 -1.19 6.01
C GLU A 2 -14.68 -0.29 6.22
N LEU A 3 -14.36 0.01 7.47
CA LEU A 3 -13.21 0.84 7.81
C LEU A 3 -11.95 -0.03 7.86
N LEU A 4 -11.08 0.15 6.88
CA LEU A 4 -9.79 -0.55 6.84
C LEU A 4 -8.91 -0.14 8.02
N THR A 5 -8.41 -1.15 8.73
CA THR A 5 -7.48 -1.05 9.88
C THR A 5 -6.15 -1.74 9.54
N LEU A 6 -5.11 -1.48 10.35
CA LEU A 6 -3.81 -2.14 10.23
C LEU A 6 -3.91 -3.67 10.24
N GLU A 7 -4.83 -4.24 11.02
CA GLU A 7 -5.00 -5.69 11.18
C GLU A 7 -5.36 -6.39 9.87
N HIS A 8 -6.05 -5.69 8.95
CA HIS A 8 -6.35 -6.23 7.62
C HIS A 8 -5.11 -6.44 6.76
N PHE A 9 -3.99 -5.76 7.05
CA PHE A 9 -2.77 -5.79 6.23
C PHE A 9 -1.58 -6.44 6.95
N ALA A 10 -1.52 -6.35 8.27
CA ALA A 10 -0.35 -6.77 9.05
C ALA A 10 -0.05 -8.27 8.93
N SER A 11 -1.06 -9.12 8.75
CA SER A 11 -0.89 -10.56 8.50
C SER A 11 -0.38 -10.89 7.09
N HIS A 12 -0.40 -9.92 6.17
CA HIS A 12 -0.08 -10.11 4.76
C HIS A 12 1.23 -9.40 4.34
N VAL A 13 2.10 -9.09 5.30
CA VAL A 13 3.45 -8.58 5.00
C VAL A 13 4.25 -9.67 4.28
N ASN A 14 5.00 -9.26 3.26
CA ASN A 14 5.69 -10.04 2.23
C ASN A 14 4.79 -10.70 1.19
N GLU A 15 3.49 -10.43 1.19
CA GLU A 15 2.58 -10.88 0.13
C GLU A 15 2.43 -9.83 -0.99
N THR A 16 2.02 -10.31 -2.16
CA THR A 16 1.88 -9.49 -3.37
C THR A 16 0.46 -8.98 -3.54
N TYR A 17 0.35 -7.71 -3.88
CA TYR A 17 -0.87 -7.03 -4.30
C TYR A 17 -0.73 -6.71 -5.79
N SER A 18 -1.72 -7.07 -6.58
CA SER A 18 -1.79 -6.73 -8.01
C SER A 18 -2.43 -5.37 -8.20
N ALA A 19 -1.66 -4.37 -8.65
CA ALA A 19 -2.20 -3.08 -9.03
C ALA A 19 -2.75 -3.14 -10.47
N GLN A 20 -4.02 -2.81 -10.68
CA GLN A 20 -4.58 -2.70 -12.01
C GLN A 20 -4.14 -1.38 -12.68
N LEU A 21 -3.53 -1.48 -13.85
CA LEU A 21 -3.15 -0.38 -14.74
C LEU A 21 -3.72 -0.64 -16.14
N ASN A 22 -3.76 0.40 -16.98
CA ASN A 22 -4.31 0.31 -18.34
C ASN A 22 -3.69 -0.82 -19.17
N ASP A 23 -2.40 -1.08 -18.97
CA ASP A 23 -1.62 -2.05 -19.74
C ASP A 23 -1.50 -3.43 -19.04
N GLY A 24 -2.24 -3.65 -17.95
CA GLY A 24 -2.30 -4.91 -17.22
C GLY A 24 -2.11 -4.78 -15.71
N GLU A 25 -1.76 -5.89 -15.06
CA GLU A 25 -1.52 -5.92 -13.61
C GLU A 25 -0.04 -5.81 -13.29
N VAL A 26 0.28 -4.99 -12.30
CA VAL A 26 1.64 -4.76 -11.83
C VAL A 26 1.78 -5.20 -10.37
N PRO A 27 2.78 -6.02 -10.02
CA PRO A 27 2.94 -6.52 -8.67
C PRO A 27 3.56 -5.47 -7.73
N PHE A 28 2.97 -5.33 -6.54
CA PHE A 28 3.52 -4.59 -5.42
C PHE A 28 3.58 -5.50 -4.21
N VAL A 29 4.75 -5.70 -3.63
CA VAL A 29 4.92 -6.51 -2.43
C VAL A 29 4.77 -5.62 -1.21
N LEU A 30 3.89 -5.96 -0.28
CA LEU A 30 3.78 -5.27 1.01
C LEU A 30 5.02 -5.63 1.85
N VAL A 31 5.93 -4.69 2.10
CA VAL A 31 7.17 -4.96 2.85
C VAL A 31 7.10 -4.50 4.31
N GLU A 32 6.20 -3.57 4.64
CA GLU A 32 5.97 -3.11 6.00
C GLU A 32 4.51 -2.68 6.19
N ALA A 33 3.93 -3.04 7.33
CA ALA A 33 2.68 -2.49 7.82
C ALA A 33 2.87 -2.10 9.29
N ARG A 34 2.68 -0.83 9.64
CA ARG A 34 2.91 -0.37 11.02
C ARG A 34 1.96 0.72 11.46
N ALA A 35 1.64 0.74 12.75
CA ALA A 35 0.90 1.84 13.36
C ALA A 35 1.74 3.12 13.37
N LEU A 36 1.07 4.26 13.28
CA LEU A 36 1.67 5.58 13.47
C LEU A 36 1.31 6.08 14.87
N SER A 37 2.29 6.63 15.57
CA SER A 37 2.15 7.10 16.95
C SER A 37 1.33 8.38 17.08
N THR A 38 1.16 9.14 16.00
CA THR A 38 0.35 10.35 15.96
C THR A 38 -1.08 10.01 15.63
N ARG A 39 -2.00 10.17 16.59
CA ARG A 39 -3.45 10.08 16.35
C ARG A 39 -4.05 11.48 16.26
N PRO A 40 -4.50 11.94 15.08
CA PRO A 40 -5.28 13.17 14.97
C PRO A 40 -6.50 13.12 15.89
N GLN A 41 -6.88 14.25 16.47
CA GLN A 41 -7.95 14.36 17.47
C GLN A 41 -9.32 13.89 16.95
N GLN A 42 -9.49 13.77 15.63
CA GLN A 42 -10.71 13.34 14.93
C GLN A 42 -10.51 12.08 14.06
N ALA A 43 -9.45 11.30 14.30
CA ALA A 43 -9.17 10.12 13.48
C ALA A 43 -10.17 8.98 13.74
N MET A 44 -10.81 8.50 12.66
CA MET A 44 -11.78 7.41 12.71
C MET A 44 -11.16 6.05 13.07
N ARG A 45 -9.83 5.91 12.91
CA ARG A 45 -9.05 4.72 13.26
C ARG A 45 -7.72 5.12 13.92
N MET A 46 -6.96 4.12 14.37
CA MET A 46 -5.53 4.32 14.63
C MET A 46 -4.83 4.50 13.27
N PRO A 47 -4.09 5.60 13.05
CA PRO A 47 -3.41 5.77 11.78
C PRO A 47 -2.31 4.73 11.59
N PHE A 48 -2.10 4.31 10.36
CA PHE A 48 -1.08 3.33 10.02
C PHE A 48 -0.47 3.63 8.64
N SER A 49 0.74 3.12 8.43
CA SER A 49 1.43 3.19 7.15
C SER A 49 1.62 1.80 6.58
N LEU A 50 1.46 1.69 5.27
CA LEU A 50 1.89 0.54 4.48
C LEU A 50 3.05 0.97 3.59
N LEU A 51 4.09 0.15 3.48
CA LEU A 51 5.19 0.33 2.56
C LEU A 51 5.18 -0.82 1.56
N PHE A 52 5.11 -0.49 0.29
CA PHE A 52 5.14 -1.44 -0.81
C PHE A 52 6.43 -1.30 -1.61
N ARG A 53 6.92 -2.41 -2.12
CA ARG A 53 8.01 -2.44 -3.11
C ARG A 53 7.46 -2.86 -4.45
N ASN A 54 7.89 -2.17 -5.49
CA ASN A 54 7.64 -2.55 -6.87
C ASN A 54 8.97 -2.82 -7.59
N GLY A 55 9.03 -3.94 -8.32
CA GLY A 55 10.22 -4.42 -9.02
C GLY A 55 10.50 -3.78 -10.38
N SER A 56 9.68 -2.83 -10.83
CA SER A 56 9.83 -2.21 -12.14
C SER A 56 11.08 -1.32 -12.19
N SER A 57 11.71 -1.29 -13.37
CA SER A 57 12.77 -0.32 -13.68
C SER A 57 12.24 1.11 -13.87
N PHE A 58 10.92 1.27 -14.01
CA PHE A 58 10.26 2.56 -14.20
C PHE A 58 9.58 3.02 -12.91
N LEU A 59 9.61 4.33 -12.68
CA LEU A 59 8.89 4.97 -11.58
C LEU A 59 7.42 5.07 -11.94
N PHE A 60 6.56 4.51 -11.10
CA PHE A 60 5.12 4.72 -11.18
C PHE A 60 4.73 6.01 -10.46
N PRO A 61 3.76 6.79 -10.98
CA PRO A 61 3.41 8.09 -10.41
C PRO A 61 2.67 7.97 -9.08
N GLN A 62 2.59 9.07 -8.34
CA GLN A 62 1.74 9.16 -7.16
C GLN A 62 0.26 9.19 -7.58
N GLN A 63 -0.52 8.20 -7.16
CA GLN A 63 -1.96 8.13 -7.42
C GLN A 63 -2.63 7.04 -6.57
N THR A 64 -3.96 6.92 -6.68
CA THR A 64 -4.70 5.78 -6.16
C THR A 64 -4.61 4.61 -7.14
N TYR A 65 -4.06 3.49 -6.68
CA TYR A 65 -4.02 2.23 -7.43
C TYR A 65 -5.15 1.34 -6.95
N LEU A 66 -5.88 0.72 -7.88
CA LEU A 66 -6.79 -0.37 -7.54
C LEU A 66 -5.96 -1.63 -7.30
N MET A 67 -5.76 -1.97 -6.02
CA MET A 67 -4.93 -3.08 -5.57
C MET A 67 -5.82 -4.30 -5.29
N ARG A 68 -5.51 -5.43 -5.91
CA ARG A 68 -6.16 -6.72 -5.62
C ARG A 68 -5.25 -7.60 -4.77
N HIS A 69 -5.83 -8.21 -3.74
CA HIS A 69 -5.20 -9.24 -2.92
C HIS A 69 -6.22 -10.34 -2.60
N ASP A 70 -5.80 -11.60 -2.57
CA ASP A 70 -6.72 -12.74 -2.50
C ASP A 70 -7.53 -12.82 -1.20
N SER A 71 -6.97 -12.37 -0.07
CA SER A 71 -7.65 -12.42 1.23
C SER A 71 -8.44 -11.15 1.54
N ILE A 72 -8.00 -10.01 1.00
CA ILE A 72 -8.54 -8.69 1.33
C ILE A 72 -9.53 -8.19 0.25
N GLY A 73 -9.40 -8.67 -0.98
CA GLY A 73 -10.20 -8.24 -2.13
C GLY A 73 -9.57 -7.06 -2.88
N GLU A 74 -10.42 -6.24 -3.49
CA GLU A 74 -10.00 -5.07 -4.27
C GLU A 74 -10.18 -3.77 -3.48
N ILE A 75 -9.09 -3.00 -3.35
CA ILE A 75 -9.06 -1.76 -2.58
C ILE A 75 -8.30 -0.68 -3.36
N GLY A 76 -8.87 0.52 -3.43
CA GLY A 76 -8.14 1.71 -3.88
C GLY A 76 -7.15 2.18 -2.81
N ILE A 77 -5.85 2.07 -3.07
CA ILE A 77 -4.78 2.51 -2.17
C ILE A 77 -4.03 3.69 -2.81
N PHE A 78 -4.00 4.83 -2.11
CA PHE A 78 -3.21 5.98 -2.52
C PHE A 78 -1.72 5.75 -2.20
N LEU A 79 -0.92 5.61 -3.25
CA LEU A 79 0.51 5.33 -3.15
C LEU A 79 1.34 6.55 -3.56
N VAL A 80 2.34 6.86 -2.74
CA VAL A 80 3.35 7.90 -2.99
C VAL A 80 4.71 7.22 -3.12
N PRO A 81 5.47 7.43 -4.22
CA PRO A 81 6.85 6.94 -4.29
C PRO A 81 7.73 7.69 -3.27
N VAL A 82 8.47 6.96 -2.44
CA VAL A 82 9.27 7.53 -1.35
C VAL A 82 10.77 7.27 -1.46
N ALA A 83 11.19 6.24 -2.19
CA ALA A 83 12.60 5.94 -2.41
C ALA A 83 12.83 5.09 -3.67
N ARG A 84 14.04 5.20 -4.23
CA ARG A 84 14.58 4.25 -5.21
C ARG A 84 15.49 3.26 -4.49
N GLU A 85 15.33 1.98 -4.76
CA GLU A 85 16.17 0.90 -4.26
C GLU A 85 16.89 0.18 -5.40
N ARG A 86 17.78 -0.76 -5.05
CA ARG A 86 18.46 -1.62 -6.05
C ARG A 86 17.47 -2.45 -6.85
N GLU A 87 16.39 -2.90 -6.20
CA GLU A 87 15.39 -3.81 -6.77
C GLU A 87 14.15 -3.08 -7.29
N GLY A 88 14.17 -1.75 -7.41
CA GLY A 88 13.06 -0.96 -7.95
C GLY A 88 12.75 0.26 -7.10
N PHE A 89 11.49 0.43 -6.68
CA PHE A 89 11.03 1.62 -5.96
C PHE A 89 10.14 1.25 -4.76
N LEU A 90 10.23 2.07 -3.71
CA LEU A 90 9.36 1.98 -2.54
C LEU A 90 8.23 3.00 -2.63
N TYR A 91 7.05 2.58 -2.21
CA TYR A 91 5.81 3.36 -2.24
C TYR A 91 5.12 3.28 -0.89
N GLN A 92 4.64 4.41 -0.38
CA GLN A 92 3.97 4.49 0.90
C GLN A 92 2.49 4.85 0.73
N ALA A 93 1.65 4.18 1.52
CA ALA A 93 0.28 4.59 1.80
C ALA A 93 0.15 4.99 3.27
N ILE A 94 -0.62 6.05 3.54
CA ILE A 94 -0.97 6.48 4.90
C ILE A 94 -2.49 6.44 5.04
N PHE A 95 -2.94 5.74 6.06
CA PHE A 95 -4.34 5.60 6.42
C PHE A 95 -4.57 6.34 7.74
N ASN A 96 -5.28 7.48 7.72
CA ASN A 96 -5.64 8.28 8.91
C ASN A 96 -6.99 7.88 9.52
#